data_AF-A0A9E1ILQ9-F1
#
_entry.id   AF-A0A9E1ILQ9-F1
#
_cell.length_a   1.000
_cell.length_b   1.000
_cell.length_c   1.000
_cell.angle_alpha   90.00
_cell.angle_beta   90.00
_cell.angle_gamma   90.00
#
_symmetry.space_group_name_H-M   'P 1'
#
loop_
_entity.id
_entity.type
_entity.pdbx_description
1 polymer ?
#
loop_
_entity_poly.entity_id
_entity_poly.type
_entity_poly.pdbx_seq_one_letter_code
_entity_poly.pdbx_strand_id
1 'polypeptide(L)'
;RRHSTRDVQGWVDQLSAKQQVLQEGRIQMPYPANEQRTRTLLAHGRYESMVELVADVEPLLPIGAWGYEQSREGTINRELRRALLSGDDAGAEDLWVRANGNMPLWEWFADPLAPELFELLTSKMVGVVANGLSRISLQNALPLKGFSKLLQSLLRRHKTAALAAISAREAVFGGDHQQAQSLVAILSKDDWVYTQALVAFVGHDIAKAVALYARALATERKGRGTNKLVPLAPEAFFLPLAFLLSSQKSRPPQALRLIKLAADQGYFRSDLPWSGWPHLSRLVDAKAELALPGAHPVAVLIEALSCWWRGLDLDGTERLKAISKARECGWNWIADELANGPKGRGLASLRTVRPEWERRLEALVETFAPAKTPLPRTDKRLAWTLTTYGRQVHLEAREQVRRKTGWSVGKPIACKRLPISPDLPTTPADQALIKALRSRTYRSYRGYPETEYTWDAKVAWPALAGHPAIFDVDGQALTIVENKPRLLCRSVEGGTALSIDPPFDREGPQAHAVGNGYEVTIFSKQHARVAEIV
;
A
#
# COMPACT_ATOMS: atom_id res chain seq x y z
N ARG A 1 -41.34 -8.98 48.06
CA ARG A 1 -41.76 -7.89 48.97
C ARG A 1 -41.80 -6.62 48.13
N ARG A 2 -42.97 -5.98 47.96
CA ARG A 2 -43.08 -4.73 47.18
C ARG A 2 -42.59 -3.58 48.05
N HIS A 3 -41.45 -2.99 47.72
CA HIS A 3 -41.02 -1.73 48.33
C HIS A 3 -42.00 -0.62 47.94
N SER A 4 -42.36 0.23 48.91
CA SER A 4 -43.27 1.34 48.67
C SER A 4 -42.57 2.40 47.82
N THR A 5 -43.32 3.09 46.96
CA THR A 5 -42.83 4.15 46.06
C THR A 5 -42.09 5.29 46.79
N ARG A 6 -42.23 5.39 48.13
CA ARG A 6 -41.48 6.33 48.97
C ARG A 6 -39.99 6.00 49.13
N ASP A 7 -39.59 4.72 49.03
CA ASP A 7 -38.16 4.34 49.16
C ASP A 7 -37.34 4.72 47.93
N VAL A 8 -37.96 4.69 46.75
CA VAL A 8 -37.30 5.00 45.48
C VAL A 8 -36.98 6.49 45.37
N GLN A 9 -37.89 7.37 45.81
CA GLN A 9 -37.66 8.80 45.76
C GLN A 9 -36.53 9.24 46.70
N GLY A 10 -36.48 8.70 47.93
CA GLY A 10 -35.39 9.00 48.86
C GLY A 10 -34.01 8.56 48.35
N TRP A 11 -33.96 7.51 47.55
CA TRP A 11 -32.72 7.04 46.92
C TRP A 11 -32.28 7.93 45.75
N VAL A 12 -33.24 8.38 44.93
CA VAL A 12 -33.01 9.35 43.85
C VAL A 12 -32.53 10.69 44.40
N ASP A 13 -33.10 11.15 45.52
CA ASP A 13 -32.71 12.40 46.18
C ASP A 13 -31.28 12.31 46.74
N GLN A 14 -30.88 11.17 47.33
CA GLN A 14 -29.51 10.93 47.81
C GLN A 14 -28.46 10.90 46.69
N LEU A 15 -28.79 10.34 45.53
CA LEU A 15 -27.89 10.28 44.37
C LEU A 15 -27.78 11.63 43.66
N SER A 16 -28.88 12.39 43.63
CA SER A 16 -28.91 13.76 43.10
C SER A 16 -28.06 14.71 43.96
N ALA A 17 -28.12 14.56 45.29
CA ALA A 17 -27.27 15.30 46.24
C ALA A 17 -25.76 15.03 46.05
N LYS A 18 -25.39 13.89 45.44
CA LYS A 18 -24.00 13.54 45.10
C LYS A 18 -23.59 13.97 43.69
N GLN A 19 -24.42 14.73 42.97
CA GLN A 19 -24.21 15.12 41.56
C GLN A 19 -24.03 13.92 40.60
N GLN A 20 -24.63 12.76 40.92
CA GLN A 20 -24.54 11.54 40.10
C GLN A 20 -25.76 11.30 39.21
N VAL A 21 -26.61 12.33 39.03
CA VAL A 21 -27.82 12.28 38.21
C VAL A 21 -27.69 13.30 37.10
N LEU A 22 -27.55 12.82 35.86
CA LEU A 22 -27.52 13.63 34.64
C LEU A 22 -28.93 13.62 34.03
N GLN A 23 -29.78 14.51 34.53
CA GLN A 23 -31.22 14.69 34.22
C GLN A 23 -32.20 13.79 34.99
N GLU A 24 -33.41 14.32 35.23
CA GLU A 24 -34.51 13.65 35.95
C GLU A 24 -34.70 12.20 35.46
N GLY A 25 -34.40 11.23 36.33
CA GLY A 25 -34.69 9.82 36.11
C GLY A 25 -33.58 8.97 35.48
N ARG A 26 -32.37 9.50 35.21
CA ARG A 26 -31.23 8.68 34.75
C ARG A 26 -30.05 8.77 35.71
N ILE A 27 -29.82 7.68 36.45
CA ILE A 27 -28.63 7.45 37.26
C ILE A 27 -27.56 6.85 36.35
N GLN A 28 -26.48 7.57 36.09
CA GLN A 28 -25.30 6.98 35.48
C GLN A 28 -24.42 6.46 36.60
N MET A 29 -24.49 5.15 36.88
CA MET A 29 -23.52 4.55 37.79
C MET A 29 -22.13 4.64 37.15
N PRO A 30 -21.09 5.08 37.89
CA PRO A 30 -19.73 5.05 37.38
C PRO A 30 -19.30 3.58 37.24
N TYR A 31 -19.40 3.06 36.02
CA TYR A 31 -18.95 1.74 35.57
C TYR A 31 -17.66 1.24 36.27
N PRO A 32 -16.61 2.08 36.48
CA PRO A 32 -15.35 1.62 37.06
C PRO A 32 -15.43 1.12 38.51
N ALA A 33 -16.30 1.69 39.35
CA ALA A 33 -16.34 1.35 40.78
C ALA A 33 -17.03 0.00 41.03
N ASN A 34 -18.09 -0.30 40.29
CA ASN A 34 -18.81 -1.57 40.38
C ASN A 34 -18.03 -2.70 39.72
N GLU A 35 -17.30 -2.41 38.64
CA GLU A 35 -16.41 -3.38 38.02
C GLU A 35 -15.23 -3.73 38.95
N GLN A 36 -14.62 -2.74 39.60
CA GLN A 36 -13.58 -2.98 40.61
C GLN A 36 -14.10 -3.78 41.81
N ARG A 37 -15.32 -3.52 42.27
CA ARG A 37 -15.96 -4.25 43.37
C ARG A 37 -16.31 -5.69 42.97
N THR A 38 -16.78 -5.89 41.73
CA THR A 38 -17.01 -7.21 41.13
C THR A 38 -15.70 -8.01 41.06
N ARG A 39 -14.62 -7.40 40.57
CA ARG A 39 -13.27 -8.01 40.53
C ARG A 39 -12.76 -8.36 41.93
N THR A 40 -13.00 -7.50 42.92
CA THR A 40 -12.62 -7.76 44.32
C THR A 40 -13.39 -8.95 44.90
N LEU A 41 -14.70 -9.04 44.66
CA LEU A 41 -15.52 -10.17 45.11
C LEU A 41 -15.12 -11.48 44.43
N LEU A 42 -14.75 -11.43 43.14
CA LEU A 42 -14.21 -12.57 42.39
C LEU A 42 -12.88 -13.05 42.96
N ALA A 43 -11.92 -12.14 43.21
CA ALA A 43 -10.62 -12.49 43.77
C ALA A 43 -10.69 -13.18 45.15
N HIS A 44 -11.79 -12.97 45.90
CA HIS A 44 -12.02 -13.56 47.22
C HIS A 44 -13.03 -14.72 47.19
N GLY A 45 -13.45 -15.21 46.01
CA GLY A 45 -14.39 -16.32 45.88
C GLY A 45 -15.79 -16.06 46.45
N ARG A 46 -16.21 -14.79 46.57
CA ARG A 46 -17.50 -14.38 47.17
C ARG A 46 -18.58 -14.24 46.11
N TYR A 47 -18.94 -15.37 45.50
CA TYR A 47 -19.79 -15.42 44.31
C TYR A 47 -21.24 -15.01 44.57
N GLU A 48 -21.84 -15.43 45.69
CA GLU A 48 -23.20 -15.04 46.06
C GLU A 48 -23.31 -13.51 46.24
N SER A 49 -22.34 -12.90 46.92
CA SER A 49 -22.29 -11.44 47.10
C SER A 49 -22.06 -10.68 45.80
N MET A 50 -21.50 -11.30 44.76
CA MET A 50 -21.36 -10.71 43.44
C MET A 50 -22.68 -10.75 42.68
N VAL A 51 -23.41 -11.86 42.75
CA VAL A 51 -24.77 -11.96 42.20
C VAL A 51 -25.70 -10.96 42.87
N GLU A 52 -25.61 -10.82 44.20
CA GLU A 52 -26.32 -9.80 44.97
C GLU A 52 -25.90 -8.38 44.57
N LEU A 53 -24.60 -8.10 44.43
CA LEU A 53 -24.12 -6.77 43.99
C LEU A 53 -24.63 -6.41 42.59
N VAL A 54 -24.61 -7.36 41.66
CA VAL A 54 -25.13 -7.15 40.29
C VAL A 54 -26.64 -6.92 40.30
N ALA A 55 -27.37 -7.59 41.20
CA ALA A 55 -28.81 -7.36 41.41
C ALA A 55 -29.11 -6.02 42.09
N ASP A 56 -28.27 -5.59 43.04
CA ASP A 56 -28.41 -4.34 43.81
C ASP A 56 -28.04 -3.08 43.01
N VAL A 57 -27.13 -3.21 42.04
CA VAL A 57 -26.67 -2.09 41.20
C VAL A 57 -27.71 -1.70 40.13
N GLU A 58 -28.64 -2.60 39.76
CA GLU A 58 -29.70 -2.35 38.78
C GLU A 58 -31.12 -2.65 39.35
N PRO A 59 -31.54 -2.00 40.45
CA PRO A 59 -32.73 -2.39 41.21
C PRO A 59 -34.07 -2.02 40.54
N LEU A 60 -34.05 -1.28 39.42
CA LEU A 60 -35.24 -0.73 38.74
C LEU A 60 -35.71 -1.54 37.52
N LEU A 61 -35.06 -2.64 37.17
CA LEU A 61 -35.49 -3.46 36.03
C LEU A 61 -36.06 -4.79 36.51
N PRO A 62 -37.37 -5.06 36.32
CA PRO A 62 -37.94 -6.35 36.67
C PRO A 62 -37.35 -7.46 35.79
N ILE A 63 -37.37 -8.69 36.28
CA ILE A 63 -36.91 -9.93 35.61
C ILE A 63 -37.62 -10.18 34.24
N GLY A 64 -38.55 -9.33 33.81
CA GLY A 64 -39.20 -9.34 32.50
C GLY A 64 -38.95 -8.12 31.60
N ALA A 65 -38.19 -7.11 32.03
CA ALA A 65 -37.85 -5.93 31.20
C ALA A 65 -36.67 -6.17 30.23
N TRP A 66 -36.31 -7.44 29.99
CA TRP A 66 -35.16 -7.87 29.20
C TRP A 66 -35.38 -7.92 27.67
N GLY A 67 -36.41 -7.25 27.13
CA GLY A 67 -36.59 -7.02 25.69
C GLY A 67 -36.65 -5.51 25.43
N TYR A 68 -36.06 -4.92 24.40
CA TYR A 68 -35.54 -5.37 23.13
C TYR A 68 -34.27 -4.54 22.79
N GLU A 69 -33.36 -5.13 22.04
CA GLU A 69 -32.18 -4.53 21.37
C GLU A 69 -30.97 -4.05 22.19
N GLN A 70 -31.11 -3.46 23.38
CA GLN A 70 -29.92 -3.07 24.20
C GLN A 70 -29.63 -4.02 25.39
N SER A 71 -30.56 -4.91 25.73
CA SER A 71 -30.44 -5.88 26.84
C SER A 71 -29.80 -7.22 26.44
N ARG A 72 -29.69 -7.53 25.14
CA ARG A 72 -29.22 -8.85 24.69
C ARG A 72 -27.73 -9.04 24.96
N GLU A 73 -26.89 -8.06 24.65
CA GLU A 73 -25.45 -8.14 24.89
C GLU A 73 -25.12 -8.12 26.39
N GLY A 74 -25.77 -7.25 27.18
CA GLY A 74 -25.61 -7.22 28.63
C GLY A 74 -26.04 -8.52 29.32
N THR A 75 -27.11 -9.15 28.84
CA THR A 75 -27.60 -10.43 29.38
C THR A 75 -26.72 -11.60 28.97
N ILE A 76 -26.31 -11.69 27.70
CA ILE A 76 -25.37 -12.73 27.26
C ILE A 76 -24.03 -12.55 27.95
N ASN A 77 -23.53 -11.32 28.14
CA ASN A 77 -22.33 -11.06 28.95
C ASN A 77 -22.48 -11.59 30.36
N ARG A 78 -23.61 -11.33 31.04
CA ARG A 78 -23.88 -11.82 32.41
C ARG A 78 -23.92 -13.34 32.50
N GLU A 79 -24.68 -13.98 31.62
CA GLU A 79 -24.78 -15.45 31.57
C GLU A 79 -23.45 -16.08 31.18
N LEU A 80 -22.66 -15.44 30.31
CA LEU A 80 -21.31 -15.91 29.98
C LEU A 80 -20.41 -15.87 31.22
N ARG A 81 -20.52 -14.82 32.07
CA ARG A 81 -19.76 -14.78 33.35
C ARG A 81 -20.16 -15.94 34.24
N ARG A 82 -21.47 -16.14 34.39
CA ARG A 82 -22.00 -17.21 35.23
C ARG A 82 -21.50 -18.57 34.74
N ALA A 83 -21.61 -18.84 33.44
CA ALA A 83 -21.19 -20.10 32.84
C ALA A 83 -19.68 -20.35 33.04
N LEU A 84 -18.83 -19.34 32.78
CA LEU A 84 -17.40 -19.40 33.03
C LEU A 84 -17.06 -19.70 34.50
N LEU A 85 -17.76 -19.04 35.44
CA LEU A 85 -17.51 -19.19 36.87
C LEU A 85 -18.05 -20.51 37.44
N SER A 86 -19.10 -21.07 36.86
CA SER A 86 -19.63 -22.38 37.25
C SER A 86 -18.90 -23.56 36.59
N GLY A 87 -17.92 -23.30 35.73
CA GLY A 87 -17.27 -24.34 34.91
C GLY A 87 -18.21 -24.95 33.86
N ASP A 88 -19.28 -24.23 33.47
CA ASP A 88 -20.17 -24.63 32.39
C ASP A 88 -19.58 -24.21 31.04
N ASP A 89 -18.57 -24.96 30.62
CA ASP A 89 -17.81 -24.72 29.40
C ASP A 89 -18.70 -24.71 28.15
N ALA A 90 -19.69 -25.62 28.10
CA ALA A 90 -20.61 -25.74 26.97
C ALA A 90 -21.57 -24.54 26.89
N GLY A 91 -22.12 -24.10 28.03
CA GLY A 91 -22.94 -22.90 28.12
C GLY A 91 -22.14 -21.65 27.75
N ALA A 92 -20.90 -21.54 28.22
CA ALA A 92 -20.03 -20.41 27.89
C ALA A 92 -19.73 -20.35 26.37
N GLU A 93 -19.49 -21.50 25.75
CA GLU A 93 -19.26 -21.59 24.30
C GLU A 93 -20.52 -21.25 23.49
N ASP A 94 -21.69 -21.78 23.86
CA ASP A 94 -22.97 -21.45 23.21
C ASP A 94 -23.25 -19.95 23.27
N LEU A 95 -23.11 -19.35 24.46
CA LEU A 95 -23.33 -17.91 24.67
C LEU A 95 -22.36 -17.08 23.84
N TRP A 96 -21.08 -17.49 23.76
CA TRP A 96 -20.09 -16.82 22.92
C TRP A 96 -20.42 -16.91 21.42
N VAL A 97 -20.82 -18.08 20.93
CA VAL A 97 -21.26 -18.27 19.53
C VAL A 97 -22.50 -17.43 19.24
N ARG A 98 -23.47 -17.39 20.16
CA ARG A 98 -24.71 -16.59 20.03
C ARG A 98 -24.46 -15.09 20.04
N ALA A 99 -23.40 -14.62 20.69
CA ALA A 99 -22.93 -13.25 20.55
C ALA A 99 -22.07 -13.01 19.32
N ASN A 100 -21.97 -13.97 18.40
CA ASN A 100 -21.17 -13.90 17.18
C ASN A 100 -19.70 -13.56 17.47
N GLY A 101 -19.19 -14.00 18.63
CA GLY A 101 -17.83 -13.68 19.09
C GLY A 101 -17.54 -12.20 19.39
N ASN A 102 -18.55 -11.33 19.41
CA ASN A 102 -18.39 -9.88 19.63
C ASN A 102 -18.40 -9.46 21.11
N MET A 103 -18.55 -10.39 22.06
CA MET A 103 -18.49 -10.04 23.48
C MET A 103 -17.07 -9.60 23.90
N PRO A 104 -16.93 -8.47 24.60
CA PRO A 104 -15.63 -7.97 25.03
C PRO A 104 -15.15 -8.67 26.30
N LEU A 105 -15.10 -10.02 26.29
CA LEU A 105 -14.68 -10.82 27.45
C LEU A 105 -13.28 -10.44 27.98
N TRP A 106 -12.44 -9.90 27.09
CA TRP A 106 -11.12 -9.37 27.42
C TRP A 106 -11.13 -8.21 28.42
N GLU A 107 -12.22 -7.46 28.57
CA GLU A 107 -12.32 -6.31 29.49
C GLU A 107 -12.07 -6.71 30.95
N TRP A 108 -12.43 -7.94 31.33
CA TRP A 108 -12.25 -8.41 32.72
C TRP A 108 -10.79 -8.70 33.05
N PHE A 109 -9.95 -8.81 32.02
CA PHE A 109 -8.56 -9.19 32.12
C PHE A 109 -7.63 -8.00 31.82
N ALA A 110 -8.13 -6.80 31.51
CA ALA A 110 -7.32 -5.74 30.92
C ALA A 110 -6.78 -4.70 31.92
N ASP A 111 -7.38 -4.54 33.11
CA ASP A 111 -7.02 -3.43 34.01
C ASP A 111 -7.30 -3.69 35.51
N PRO A 112 -6.35 -4.16 36.32
CA PRO A 112 -5.04 -4.64 35.90
C PRO A 112 -5.17 -5.95 35.11
N LEU A 113 -4.09 -6.32 34.42
CA LEU A 113 -3.98 -7.68 33.88
C LEU A 113 -4.15 -8.68 35.02
N ALA A 114 -5.10 -9.62 34.88
CA ALA A 114 -5.44 -10.64 35.89
C ALA A 114 -5.10 -12.05 35.36
N PRO A 115 -3.82 -12.48 35.40
CA PRO A 115 -3.37 -13.79 34.93
C PRO A 115 -4.14 -14.97 35.51
N GLU A 116 -4.50 -14.88 36.79
CA GLU A 116 -5.18 -15.94 37.55
C GLU A 116 -6.57 -16.27 36.99
N LEU A 117 -7.26 -15.31 36.37
CA LEU A 117 -8.58 -15.56 35.79
C LEU A 117 -8.50 -16.44 34.53
N PHE A 118 -7.33 -16.54 33.88
CA PHE A 118 -7.16 -17.44 32.74
C PHE A 118 -7.24 -18.92 33.14
N GLU A 119 -7.04 -19.24 34.43
CA GLU A 119 -7.21 -20.59 34.97
C GLU A 119 -8.67 -21.08 34.90
N LEU A 120 -9.62 -20.14 34.81
CA LEU A 120 -11.06 -20.41 34.74
C LEU A 120 -11.54 -20.59 33.29
N LEU A 121 -10.67 -20.37 32.30
CA LEU A 121 -11.04 -20.41 30.89
C LEU A 121 -10.72 -21.76 30.26
N THR A 122 -11.61 -22.23 29.39
CA THR A 122 -11.32 -23.35 28.48
C THR A 122 -10.19 -23.01 27.52
N SER A 123 -9.50 -24.02 26.99
CA SER A 123 -8.44 -23.84 25.97
C SER A 123 -8.90 -23.02 24.75
N LYS A 124 -10.17 -23.12 24.37
CA LYS A 124 -10.74 -22.35 23.26
C LYS A 124 -10.94 -20.88 23.64
N MET A 125 -11.48 -20.62 24.83
CA MET A 125 -11.75 -19.25 25.32
C MET A 125 -10.48 -18.49 25.68
N VAL A 126 -9.44 -19.17 26.16
CA VAL A 126 -8.11 -18.57 26.41
C VAL A 126 -7.60 -17.86 25.15
N GLY A 127 -7.68 -18.51 23.99
CA GLY A 127 -7.24 -17.90 22.72
C GLY A 127 -8.08 -16.68 22.32
N VAL A 128 -9.38 -16.72 22.56
CA VAL A 128 -10.31 -15.60 22.27
C VAL A 128 -9.99 -14.40 23.15
N VAL A 129 -9.89 -14.59 24.47
CA VAL A 129 -9.59 -13.53 25.45
C VAL A 129 -8.22 -12.94 25.19
N ALA A 130 -7.20 -13.80 25.00
CA ALA A 130 -5.85 -13.36 24.69
C ALA A 130 -5.79 -12.53 23.40
N ASN A 131 -6.55 -12.93 22.36
CA ASN A 131 -6.61 -12.15 21.12
C ASN A 131 -7.31 -10.81 21.33
N GLY A 132 -8.39 -10.77 22.12
CA GLY A 132 -9.10 -9.55 22.48
C GLY A 132 -8.19 -8.55 23.20
N LEU A 133 -7.48 -9.01 24.24
CA LEU A 133 -6.50 -8.20 24.98
C LEU A 133 -5.41 -7.63 24.07
N SER A 134 -4.78 -8.50 23.27
CA SER A 134 -3.73 -8.07 22.34
C SER A 134 -4.25 -7.09 21.28
N ARG A 135 -5.46 -7.33 20.74
CA ARG A 135 -6.10 -6.40 19.79
C ARG A 135 -6.34 -5.02 20.41
N ILE A 136 -6.87 -4.97 21.63
CA ILE A 136 -7.20 -3.71 22.30
C ILE A 136 -5.93 -2.98 22.76
N SER A 137 -4.94 -3.72 23.24
CA SER A 137 -3.60 -3.19 23.50
C SER A 137 -3.05 -2.52 22.25
N LEU A 138 -3.14 -3.17 21.08
CA LEU A 138 -2.71 -2.59 19.81
C LEU A 138 -3.58 -1.42 19.36
N GLN A 139 -4.90 -1.50 19.45
CA GLN A 139 -5.79 -0.46 18.91
C GLN A 139 -5.67 0.86 19.69
N ASN A 140 -5.46 0.77 21.01
CA ASN A 140 -5.48 1.92 21.90
C ASN A 140 -4.09 2.27 22.46
N ALA A 141 -3.03 1.60 22.01
CA ALA A 141 -1.70 1.63 22.62
C ALA A 141 -1.78 1.49 24.16
N LEU A 142 -2.50 0.49 24.64
CA LEU A 142 -2.66 0.25 26.08
C LEU A 142 -1.58 -0.72 26.59
N PRO A 143 -0.75 -0.30 27.57
CA PRO A 143 0.32 -1.15 28.08
C PRO A 143 -0.23 -2.28 28.96
N LEU A 144 -0.13 -3.52 28.49
CA LEU A 144 -0.47 -4.72 29.26
C LEU A 144 0.80 -5.31 29.90
N LYS A 145 1.21 -4.73 31.04
CA LYS A 145 2.43 -5.16 31.75
C LYS A 145 2.36 -6.66 32.07
N GLY A 146 3.41 -7.40 31.68
CA GLY A 146 3.49 -8.85 31.92
C GLY A 146 2.74 -9.72 30.91
N PHE A 147 2.03 -9.15 29.94
CA PHE A 147 1.22 -9.90 28.99
C PHE A 147 2.01 -10.87 28.12
N SER A 148 3.21 -10.50 27.66
CA SER A 148 4.09 -11.42 26.91
C SER A 148 4.48 -12.65 27.74
N LYS A 149 4.80 -12.48 29.03
CA LYS A 149 5.08 -13.61 29.94
C LYS A 149 3.85 -14.50 30.13
N LEU A 150 2.67 -13.89 30.27
CA LEU A 150 1.40 -14.61 30.36
C LEU A 150 1.15 -15.43 29.08
N LEU A 151 1.29 -14.85 27.90
CA LEU A 151 1.12 -15.56 26.63
C LEU A 151 2.06 -16.76 26.50
N GLN A 152 3.32 -16.63 26.91
CA GLN A 152 4.26 -17.75 26.91
C GLN A 152 3.82 -18.88 27.84
N SER A 153 3.30 -18.55 29.04
CA SER A 153 2.72 -19.54 29.97
C SER A 153 1.51 -20.25 29.36
N LEU A 154 0.56 -19.47 28.83
CA LEU A 154 -0.66 -20.00 28.21
C LEU A 154 -0.34 -20.87 26.99
N LEU A 155 0.62 -20.45 26.15
CA LEU A 155 1.02 -21.21 24.98
C LEU A 155 1.64 -22.56 25.37
N ARG A 156 2.49 -22.62 26.41
CA ARG A 156 3.08 -23.88 26.90
C ARG A 156 2.01 -24.85 27.39
N ARG A 157 0.98 -24.34 28.05
CA ARG A 157 -0.12 -25.13 28.63
C ARG A 157 -1.13 -25.60 27.58
N HIS A 158 -1.67 -24.68 26.79
CA HIS A 158 -2.81 -24.97 25.91
C HIS A 158 -2.40 -25.31 24.46
N LYS A 159 -1.21 -24.89 24.03
CA LYS A 159 -0.62 -25.22 22.71
C LYS A 159 -1.56 -24.99 21.51
N THR A 160 -2.42 -23.96 21.56
CA THR A 160 -3.38 -23.67 20.49
C THR A 160 -2.75 -22.80 19.39
N ALA A 161 -3.23 -22.97 18.15
CA ALA A 161 -2.80 -22.14 17.02
C ALA A 161 -3.10 -20.65 17.24
N ALA A 162 -4.20 -20.32 17.90
CA ALA A 162 -4.55 -18.95 18.27
C ALA A 162 -3.49 -18.32 19.18
N LEU A 163 -3.09 -19.01 20.25
CA LEU A 163 -2.05 -18.53 21.15
C LEU A 163 -0.69 -18.41 20.46
N ALA A 164 -0.35 -19.34 19.56
CA ALA A 164 0.87 -19.27 18.77
C ALA A 164 0.88 -18.02 17.87
N ALA A 165 -0.23 -17.74 17.18
CA ALA A 165 -0.35 -16.56 16.33
C ALA A 165 -0.28 -15.24 17.13
N ILE A 166 -1.00 -15.15 18.25
CA ILE A 166 -0.96 -13.97 19.14
C ILE A 166 0.46 -13.77 19.69
N SER A 167 1.11 -14.85 20.15
CA SER A 167 2.48 -14.81 20.65
C SER A 167 3.48 -14.41 19.56
N ALA A 168 3.28 -14.84 18.30
CA ALA A 168 4.13 -14.45 17.18
C ALA A 168 4.00 -12.95 16.88
N ARG A 169 2.77 -12.41 16.93
CA ARG A 169 2.51 -10.97 16.78
C ARG A 169 3.20 -10.16 17.89
N GLU A 170 3.03 -10.56 19.15
CA GLU A 170 3.69 -9.87 20.27
C GLU A 170 5.22 -10.00 20.20
N ALA A 171 5.75 -11.14 19.75
CA ALA A 171 7.18 -11.32 19.52
C ALA A 171 7.71 -10.38 18.43
N VAL A 172 6.97 -10.17 17.33
CA VAL A 172 7.31 -9.16 16.31
C VAL A 172 7.37 -7.77 16.93
N PHE A 173 6.35 -7.36 17.69
CA PHE A 173 6.35 -6.04 18.31
C PHE A 173 7.45 -5.88 19.37
N GLY A 174 7.74 -6.94 20.11
CA GLY A 174 8.84 -6.97 21.09
C GLY A 174 10.24 -7.02 20.48
N GLY A 175 10.37 -7.24 19.17
CA GLY A 175 11.66 -7.35 18.46
C GLY A 175 12.29 -8.74 18.49
N ASP A 176 11.59 -9.77 18.98
CA ASP A 176 12.06 -11.16 18.93
C ASP A 176 11.61 -11.85 17.64
N HIS A 177 12.29 -11.49 16.54
CA HIS A 177 11.97 -12.00 15.21
C HIS A 177 12.15 -13.52 15.10
N GLN A 178 13.15 -14.08 15.78
CA GLN A 178 13.44 -15.52 15.76
C GLN A 178 12.31 -16.32 16.44
N GLN A 179 11.82 -15.85 17.59
CA GLN A 179 10.67 -16.44 18.24
C GLN A 179 9.43 -16.34 17.36
N ALA A 180 9.16 -15.18 16.74
CA ALA A 180 8.02 -15.00 15.85
C ALA A 180 8.05 -15.97 14.66
N GLN A 181 9.20 -16.17 14.02
CA GLN A 181 9.36 -17.15 12.94
C GLN A 181 9.10 -18.59 13.41
N SER A 182 9.64 -18.96 14.58
CA SER A 182 9.46 -20.29 15.17
C SER A 182 7.98 -20.58 15.49
N LEU A 183 7.26 -19.57 15.98
CA LEU A 183 5.83 -19.66 16.28
C LEU A 183 4.96 -19.70 15.02
N VAL A 184 5.34 -19.02 13.95
CA VAL A 184 4.63 -19.13 12.66
C VAL A 184 4.85 -20.49 12.00
N ALA A 185 6.01 -21.11 12.19
CA ALA A 185 6.33 -22.42 11.61
C ALA A 185 5.41 -23.56 12.11
N ILE A 186 4.80 -23.41 13.29
CA ILE A 186 3.83 -24.37 13.84
C ILE A 186 2.39 -24.09 13.41
N LEU A 187 2.11 -22.96 12.76
CA LEU A 187 0.79 -22.63 12.25
C LEU A 187 0.52 -23.38 10.94
N SER A 188 -0.73 -23.78 10.72
CA SER A 188 -1.13 -24.33 9.42
C SER A 188 -1.00 -23.26 8.32
N LYS A 189 -0.94 -23.70 7.06
CA LYS A 189 -0.81 -22.77 5.93
C LYS A 189 -2.01 -21.84 5.79
N ASP A 190 -3.19 -22.21 6.30
CA ASP A 190 -4.43 -21.48 6.09
C ASP A 190 -4.90 -20.73 7.35
N ASP A 191 -4.31 -21.01 8.51
CA ASP A 191 -4.63 -20.32 9.75
C ASP A 191 -3.80 -19.04 9.93
N TRP A 192 -4.43 -17.99 10.47
CA TRP A 192 -3.75 -16.75 10.90
C TRP A 192 -2.84 -16.13 9.82
N VAL A 193 -3.28 -16.17 8.56
CA VAL A 193 -2.47 -15.78 7.41
C VAL A 193 -1.93 -14.34 7.51
N TYR A 194 -2.67 -13.42 8.14
CA TYR A 194 -2.18 -12.06 8.38
C TYR A 194 -0.99 -12.02 9.35
N THR A 195 -0.98 -12.85 10.39
CA THR A 195 0.17 -12.97 11.31
C THR A 195 1.40 -13.50 10.57
N GLN A 196 1.21 -14.51 9.71
CA GLN A 196 2.30 -15.01 8.86
C GLN A 196 2.83 -13.91 7.92
N ALA A 197 1.92 -13.08 7.37
CA ALA A 197 2.27 -11.97 6.50
C ALA A 197 3.08 -10.89 7.23
N LEU A 198 2.67 -10.55 8.47
CA LEU A 198 3.37 -9.60 9.33
C LEU A 198 4.80 -10.09 9.66
N VAL A 199 4.95 -11.36 10.04
CA VAL A 199 6.27 -11.95 10.32
C VAL A 199 7.15 -11.92 9.07
N ALA A 200 6.61 -12.29 7.89
CA ALA A 200 7.36 -12.20 6.64
C ALA A 200 7.76 -10.76 6.30
N PHE A 201 6.85 -9.79 6.53
CA PHE A 201 7.10 -8.38 6.26
C PHE A 201 8.24 -7.82 7.11
N VAL A 202 8.20 -8.06 8.43
CA VAL A 202 9.25 -7.62 9.35
C VAL A 202 10.57 -8.38 9.12
N GLY A 203 10.50 -9.62 8.61
CA GLY A 203 11.66 -10.38 8.14
C GLY A 203 12.22 -9.93 6.79
N HIS A 204 11.74 -8.81 6.25
CA HIS A 204 12.13 -8.22 4.96
C HIS A 204 11.84 -9.12 3.73
N ASP A 205 11.03 -10.16 3.87
CA ASP A 205 10.54 -10.98 2.75
C ASP A 205 9.25 -10.38 2.18
N ILE A 206 9.41 -9.25 1.46
CA ILE A 206 8.29 -8.47 0.92
C ILE A 206 7.47 -9.28 -0.08
N ALA A 207 8.11 -10.13 -0.89
CA ALA A 207 7.41 -10.96 -1.87
C ALA A 207 6.46 -11.95 -1.17
N LYS A 208 6.94 -12.65 -0.14
CA LYS A 208 6.12 -13.56 0.65
C LYS A 208 5.04 -12.82 1.43
N ALA A 209 5.37 -11.69 2.05
CA ALA A 209 4.40 -10.86 2.78
C ALA A 209 3.24 -10.43 1.88
N VAL A 210 3.52 -9.94 0.67
CA VAL A 210 2.49 -9.53 -0.31
C VAL A 210 1.61 -10.71 -0.71
N ALA A 211 2.19 -11.89 -0.96
CA ALA A 211 1.42 -13.09 -1.30
C ALA A 211 0.48 -13.51 -0.16
N LEU A 212 0.98 -13.51 1.08
CA LEU A 212 0.19 -13.86 2.27
C LEU A 212 -0.91 -12.84 2.54
N TYR A 213 -0.61 -11.53 2.50
CA TYR A 213 -1.61 -10.47 2.65
C TYR A 213 -2.71 -10.55 1.59
N ALA A 214 -2.34 -10.76 0.32
CA ALA A 214 -3.30 -10.90 -0.76
C ALA A 214 -4.22 -12.11 -0.57
N ARG A 215 -3.66 -13.24 -0.10
CA ARG A 215 -4.42 -14.45 0.21
C ARG A 215 -5.38 -14.23 1.38
N ALA A 216 -4.90 -13.65 2.49
CA ALA A 216 -5.74 -13.34 3.64
C ALA A 216 -6.93 -12.44 3.27
N LEU A 217 -6.66 -11.37 2.51
CA LEU A 217 -7.69 -10.44 2.04
C LEU A 217 -8.69 -11.12 1.09
N ALA A 218 -8.25 -12.04 0.23
CA ALA A 218 -9.14 -12.80 -0.64
C ALA A 218 -10.07 -13.73 0.16
N THR A 219 -9.54 -14.42 1.17
CA THR A 219 -10.31 -15.28 2.07
C THR A 219 -11.37 -14.49 2.82
N GLU A 220 -11.02 -13.35 3.41
CA GLU A 220 -12.01 -12.53 4.14
C GLU A 220 -13.09 -11.94 3.22
N ARG A 221 -12.73 -11.49 2.01
CA ARG A 221 -13.69 -11.01 1.02
C ARG A 221 -14.68 -12.09 0.61
N LYS A 222 -14.19 -13.32 0.43
CA LYS A 222 -15.03 -14.49 0.14
C LYS A 222 -15.97 -14.77 1.30
N GLY A 223 -15.48 -14.75 2.54
CA GLY A 223 -16.28 -15.00 3.74
C GLY A 223 -17.37 -13.94 3.97
N ARG A 224 -17.09 -12.67 3.69
CA ARG A 224 -18.06 -11.56 3.87
C ARG A 224 -18.91 -11.26 2.65
N GLY A 225 -18.65 -11.89 1.50
CA GLY A 225 -19.38 -11.65 0.25
C GLY A 225 -19.24 -10.22 -0.30
N THR A 226 -18.18 -9.48 0.07
CA THR A 226 -17.98 -8.09 -0.36
C THR A 226 -16.54 -7.82 -0.75
N ASN A 227 -16.38 -7.09 -1.87
CA ASN A 227 -15.08 -6.57 -2.30
C ASN A 227 -14.69 -5.27 -1.59
N LYS A 228 -15.65 -4.62 -0.90
CA LYS A 228 -15.48 -3.37 -0.14
C LYS A 228 -15.10 -3.66 1.31
N LEU A 229 -14.12 -4.54 1.50
CA LEU A 229 -13.60 -4.90 2.82
C LEU A 229 -12.30 -4.15 3.15
N VAL A 230 -12.27 -3.50 4.31
CA VAL A 230 -11.05 -3.02 4.98
C VAL A 230 -10.62 -4.09 5.98
N PRO A 231 -9.41 -4.64 5.88
CA PRO A 231 -8.94 -5.63 6.84
C PRO A 231 -8.59 -4.94 8.16
N LEU A 232 -9.39 -5.21 9.20
CA LEU A 232 -9.21 -4.65 10.55
C LEU A 232 -8.44 -5.58 11.49
N ALA A 233 -7.88 -6.68 10.95
CA ALA A 233 -7.00 -7.54 11.73
C ALA A 233 -5.80 -6.72 12.25
N PRO A 234 -5.40 -6.88 13.53
CA PRO A 234 -4.22 -6.24 14.12
C PRO A 234 -2.92 -6.40 13.34
N GLU A 235 -2.82 -7.35 12.43
CA GLU A 235 -1.63 -7.65 11.63
C GLU A 235 -1.70 -7.06 10.21
N ALA A 236 -2.85 -6.50 9.83
CA ALA A 236 -3.10 -5.97 8.49
C ALA A 236 -2.71 -4.50 8.33
N PHE A 237 -2.24 -3.80 9.37
CA PHE A 237 -1.90 -2.37 9.27
C PHE A 237 -0.73 -2.09 8.32
N PHE A 238 0.20 -3.02 8.10
CA PHE A 238 1.25 -2.90 7.09
C PHE A 238 0.81 -3.35 5.68
N LEU A 239 -0.43 -3.84 5.49
CA LEU A 239 -0.86 -4.37 4.21
C LEU A 239 -0.74 -3.35 3.06
N PRO A 240 -1.24 -2.10 3.17
CA PRO A 240 -1.08 -1.14 2.09
C PRO A 240 0.39 -0.82 1.83
N LEU A 241 1.20 -0.76 2.88
CA LEU A 241 2.64 -0.52 2.74
C LEU A 241 3.33 -1.67 1.99
N ALA A 242 3.07 -2.92 2.35
CA ALA A 242 3.59 -4.09 1.64
C ALA A 242 3.19 -4.08 0.16
N PHE A 243 1.95 -3.71 -0.15
CA PHE A 243 1.49 -3.59 -1.54
C PHE A 243 2.18 -2.46 -2.31
N LEU A 244 2.52 -1.35 -1.66
CA LEU A 244 3.26 -0.25 -2.26
C LEU A 244 4.75 -0.57 -2.46
N LEU A 245 5.32 -1.44 -1.63
CA LEU A 245 6.69 -1.94 -1.78
C LEU A 245 6.80 -3.08 -2.81
N SER A 246 5.67 -3.59 -3.31
CA SER A 246 5.66 -4.66 -4.31
C SER A 246 6.04 -4.15 -5.70
N SER A 247 6.81 -4.94 -6.45
CA SER A 247 7.07 -4.72 -7.89
C SER A 247 5.89 -5.10 -8.79
N GLN A 248 4.85 -5.74 -8.25
CA GLN A 248 3.67 -6.15 -9.02
C GLN A 248 2.80 -4.94 -9.37
N LYS A 249 2.63 -4.67 -10.68
CA LYS A 249 1.88 -3.50 -11.20
C LYS A 249 0.46 -3.33 -10.63
N SER A 250 -0.20 -4.42 -10.23
CA SER A 250 -1.57 -4.39 -9.70
C SER A 250 -1.67 -3.98 -8.22
N ARG A 251 -0.56 -4.04 -7.46
CA ARG A 251 -0.59 -3.87 -6.00
C ARG A 251 -0.65 -2.41 -5.55
N PRO A 252 0.11 -1.46 -6.12
CA PRO A 252 -0.01 -0.05 -5.72
C PRO A 252 -1.44 0.51 -5.90
N PRO A 253 -2.14 0.28 -7.05
CA PRO A 253 -3.54 0.70 -7.18
C PRO A 253 -4.48 0.03 -6.18
N GLN A 254 -4.19 -1.22 -5.78
CA GLN A 254 -4.97 -1.93 -4.76
C GLN A 254 -4.75 -1.32 -3.37
N ALA A 255 -3.52 -0.93 -3.04
CA ALA A 255 -3.19 -0.24 -1.78
C ALA A 255 -3.96 1.09 -1.66
N LEU A 256 -3.91 1.93 -2.72
CA LEU A 256 -4.63 3.20 -2.75
C LEU A 256 -6.15 3.04 -2.59
N ARG A 257 -6.74 1.99 -3.20
CA ARG A 257 -8.16 1.67 -3.01
C ARG A 257 -8.48 1.28 -1.56
N LEU A 258 -7.59 0.55 -0.89
CA LEU A 258 -7.78 0.17 0.52
C LEU A 258 -7.67 1.38 1.44
N ILE A 259 -6.72 2.27 1.19
CA ILE A 259 -6.57 3.54 1.92
C ILE A 259 -7.84 4.37 1.75
N LYS A 260 -8.32 4.57 0.52
CA LYS A 260 -9.57 5.29 0.26
C LYS A 260 -10.77 4.64 0.97
N LEU A 261 -10.91 3.33 0.86
CA LEU A 261 -12.01 2.61 1.49
C LEU A 261 -11.97 2.74 3.03
N ALA A 262 -10.78 2.75 3.63
CA ALA A 262 -10.63 2.97 5.06
C ALA A 262 -11.02 4.40 5.48
N ALA A 263 -10.71 5.39 4.63
CA ALA A 263 -11.17 6.77 4.77
C ALA A 263 -12.70 6.86 4.74
N ASP A 264 -13.31 6.29 3.70
CA ASP A 264 -14.76 6.30 3.47
C ASP A 264 -15.53 5.61 4.62
N GLN A 265 -14.89 4.69 5.35
CA GLN A 265 -15.45 3.99 6.51
C GLN A 265 -15.10 4.63 7.86
N GLY A 266 -14.38 5.76 7.88
CA GLY A 266 -14.10 6.51 9.10
C GLY A 266 -13.02 5.90 10.01
N TYR A 267 -12.12 5.06 9.49
CA TYR A 267 -11.06 4.43 10.31
C TYR A 267 -9.85 5.34 10.57
N PHE A 268 -9.80 6.55 10.01
CA PHE A 268 -8.71 7.49 10.21
C PHE A 268 -8.95 8.38 11.43
N ARG A 269 -9.06 7.76 12.60
CA ARG A 269 -9.06 8.45 13.88
C ARG A 269 -7.63 8.54 14.41
N SER A 270 -7.22 9.68 14.97
CA SER A 270 -5.84 9.96 15.38
C SER A 270 -5.28 8.98 16.42
N ASP A 271 -6.15 8.32 17.17
CA ASP A 271 -5.84 7.33 18.20
C ASP A 271 -5.62 5.91 17.66
N LEU A 272 -5.97 5.65 16.39
CA LEU A 272 -5.93 4.31 15.80
C LEU A 272 -4.67 4.07 14.97
N PRO A 273 -4.19 2.80 14.87
CA PRO A 273 -3.02 2.45 14.06
C PRO A 273 -3.20 2.73 12.55
N TRP A 274 -4.45 2.72 12.05
CA TRP A 274 -4.75 2.97 10.63
C TRP A 274 -4.64 4.46 10.23
N SER A 275 -4.52 5.39 11.18
CA SER A 275 -4.35 6.82 10.87
C SER A 275 -3.07 7.14 10.11
N GLY A 276 -2.08 6.24 10.09
CA GLY A 276 -0.88 6.38 9.27
C GLY A 276 -1.10 6.13 7.78
N TRP A 277 -2.18 5.42 7.40
CA TRP A 277 -2.41 4.99 6.02
C TRP A 277 -2.49 6.11 4.98
N PRO A 278 -3.15 7.27 5.23
CA PRO A 278 -3.13 8.41 4.31
C PRO A 278 -1.73 8.85 3.91
N HIS A 279 -0.75 8.80 4.83
CA HIS A 279 0.63 9.18 4.55
C HIS A 279 1.29 8.26 3.52
N LEU A 280 0.78 7.05 3.29
CA LEU A 280 1.29 6.14 2.27
C LEU A 280 0.90 6.56 0.85
N SER A 281 -0.22 7.27 0.67
CA SER A 281 -0.62 7.80 -0.65
C SER A 281 0.46 8.71 -1.24
N ARG A 282 1.21 9.39 -0.36
CA ARG A 282 2.34 10.27 -0.69
C ARG A 282 3.54 9.57 -1.34
N LEU A 283 3.59 8.24 -1.27
CA LEU A 283 4.61 7.42 -1.95
C LEU A 283 4.31 7.19 -3.43
N VAL A 284 3.06 7.43 -3.84
CA VAL A 284 2.59 7.30 -5.24
C VAL A 284 2.27 8.68 -5.82
N ASP A 285 1.58 9.54 -5.07
CA ASP A 285 1.23 10.89 -5.48
C ASP A 285 1.91 11.91 -4.56
N ALA A 286 2.89 12.64 -5.10
CA ALA A 286 3.63 13.64 -4.34
C ALA A 286 2.72 14.78 -3.81
N LYS A 287 1.60 15.04 -4.49
CA LYS A 287 0.64 16.11 -4.20
C LYS A 287 -0.47 15.70 -3.23
N ALA A 288 -0.54 14.43 -2.84
CA ALA A 288 -1.52 13.98 -1.86
C ALA A 288 -1.41 14.80 -0.57
N GLU A 289 -2.54 15.31 -0.09
CA GLU A 289 -2.61 16.13 1.12
C GLU A 289 -2.06 15.38 2.34
N LEU A 290 -1.42 16.13 3.24
CA LEU A 290 -0.98 15.62 4.52
C LEU A 290 -2.19 15.42 5.42
N ALA A 291 -2.45 14.17 5.80
CA ALA A 291 -3.36 13.91 6.90
C ALA A 291 -2.77 14.47 8.21
N LEU A 292 -3.65 14.74 9.17
CA LEU A 292 -3.23 15.09 10.53
C LEU A 292 -2.37 13.96 11.10
N PRO A 293 -1.25 14.29 11.77
CA PRO A 293 -0.36 13.30 12.34
C PRO A 293 -1.13 12.42 13.34
N GLY A 294 -0.96 11.10 13.21
CA GLY A 294 -1.52 10.14 14.16
C GLY A 294 -0.77 10.20 15.48
N ALA A 295 -1.47 10.06 16.61
CA ALA A 295 -0.84 9.94 17.93
C ALA A 295 -0.44 8.49 18.24
N HIS A 296 -0.99 7.53 17.50
CA HIS A 296 -0.72 6.11 17.70
C HIS A 296 0.70 5.72 17.23
N PRO A 297 1.51 4.99 18.02
CA PRO A 297 2.90 4.69 17.66
C PRO A 297 3.10 4.02 16.29
N VAL A 298 2.20 3.10 15.93
CA VAL A 298 2.20 2.47 14.59
C VAL A 298 1.91 3.48 13.47
N ALA A 299 1.00 4.42 13.71
CA ALA A 299 0.66 5.44 12.71
C ALA A 299 1.84 6.40 12.51
N VAL A 300 2.48 6.82 13.61
CA VAL A 300 3.72 7.62 13.58
C VAL A 300 4.83 6.88 12.83
N LEU A 301 4.99 5.57 13.04
CA LEU A 301 5.97 4.79 12.27
C LEU A 301 5.68 4.80 10.76
N ILE A 302 4.42 4.62 10.36
CA ILE A 302 4.04 4.65 8.93
C ILE A 302 4.30 6.04 8.33
N GLU A 303 3.96 7.11 9.05
CA GLU A 303 4.27 8.48 8.66
C GLU A 303 5.78 8.69 8.53
N ALA A 304 6.55 8.23 9.53
CA ALA A 304 8.00 8.33 9.56
C ALA A 304 8.64 7.70 8.33
N LEU A 305 8.25 6.47 7.99
CA LEU A 305 8.73 5.76 6.79
C LEU A 305 8.43 6.55 5.51
N SER A 306 7.22 7.11 5.41
CA SER A 306 6.83 7.95 4.27
C SER A 306 7.68 9.21 4.16
N CYS A 307 7.95 9.88 5.28
CA CYS A 307 8.82 11.06 5.33
C CYS A 307 10.26 10.71 4.95
N TRP A 308 10.85 9.68 5.57
CA TRP A 308 12.23 9.27 5.34
C TRP A 308 12.49 8.87 3.88
N TRP A 309 11.62 8.07 3.27
CA TRP A 309 11.78 7.70 1.84
C TRP A 309 11.61 8.88 0.88
N ARG A 310 11.02 9.98 1.37
CA ARG A 310 10.89 11.24 0.64
C ARG A 310 12.00 12.25 0.98
N GLY A 311 12.94 11.91 1.86
CA GLY A 311 13.96 12.86 2.34
C GLY A 311 13.37 14.01 3.14
N LEU A 312 12.24 13.78 3.82
CA LEU A 312 11.58 14.73 4.72
C LEU A 312 11.86 14.34 6.17
N ASP A 313 11.91 15.34 7.03
CA ASP A 313 11.98 15.13 8.47
C ASP A 313 10.59 14.88 9.07
N LEU A 314 10.56 14.07 10.12
CA LEU A 314 9.40 13.87 10.98
C LEU A 314 9.50 14.83 12.17
N ASP A 315 8.37 15.31 12.70
CA ASP A 315 8.36 16.06 13.95
C ASP A 315 9.03 15.26 15.07
N GLY A 316 10.13 15.79 15.61
CA GLY A 316 10.90 15.16 16.68
C GLY A 316 10.09 14.97 17.97
N THR A 317 9.14 15.86 18.25
CA THR A 317 8.32 15.81 19.48
C THR A 317 7.36 14.63 19.44
N GLU A 318 6.57 14.51 18.38
CA GLU A 318 5.63 13.40 18.20
C GLU A 318 6.35 12.06 18.06
N ARG A 319 7.51 12.04 17.38
CA ARG A 319 8.39 10.87 17.30
C ARG A 319 8.82 10.39 18.69
N LEU A 320 9.28 11.28 19.56
CA LEU A 320 9.73 10.92 20.91
C LEU A 320 8.58 10.42 21.79
N LYS A 321 7.40 11.04 21.70
CA LYS A 321 6.19 10.55 22.39
C LYS A 321 5.82 9.14 21.94
N ALA A 322 5.83 8.88 20.62
CA ALA A 322 5.53 7.57 20.06
C ALA A 322 6.55 6.50 20.50
N ILE A 323 7.84 6.84 20.56
CA ILE A 323 8.89 5.94 21.07
C ILE A 323 8.63 5.58 22.54
N SER A 324 8.36 6.57 23.40
CA SER A 324 8.05 6.33 24.81
C SER A 324 6.84 5.42 24.96
N LYS A 325 5.76 5.75 24.24
CA LYS A 325 4.51 5.01 24.29
C LYS A 325 4.65 3.57 23.79
N ALA A 326 5.39 3.35 22.70
CA ALA A 326 5.70 2.01 22.20
C ALA A 326 6.46 1.18 23.24
N ARG A 327 7.46 1.77 23.92
CA ARG A 327 8.20 1.08 25.00
C ARG A 327 7.33 0.72 26.19
N GLU A 328 6.43 1.61 26.61
CA GLU A 328 5.45 1.31 27.67
C GLU A 328 4.58 0.09 27.33
N CYS A 329 4.20 -0.05 26.05
CA CYS A 329 3.44 -1.20 25.54
C CYS A 329 4.29 -2.47 25.34
N GLY A 330 5.62 -2.39 25.49
CA GLY A 330 6.53 -3.50 25.17
C GLY A 330 6.80 -3.68 23.67
N TRP A 331 6.45 -2.70 22.84
CA TRP A 331 6.66 -2.70 21.39
C TRP A 331 8.05 -2.18 21.02
N ASN A 332 9.08 -2.82 21.56
CA ASN A 332 10.47 -2.38 21.42
C ASN A 332 10.90 -2.26 19.95
N TRP A 333 10.44 -3.15 19.07
CA TRP A 333 10.77 -3.06 17.65
C TRP A 333 10.24 -1.77 17.00
N ILE A 334 9.00 -1.38 17.29
CA ILE A 334 8.44 -0.11 16.79
C ILE A 334 9.24 1.07 17.34
N ALA A 335 9.57 1.04 18.63
CA ALA A 335 10.36 2.09 19.27
C ALA A 335 11.77 2.20 18.64
N ASP A 336 12.40 1.07 18.32
CA ASP A 336 13.74 1.02 17.73
C ASP A 336 13.73 1.46 16.26
N GLU A 337 12.74 1.05 15.47
CA GLU A 337 12.53 1.57 14.10
C GLU A 337 12.39 3.10 14.12
N LEU A 338 11.54 3.60 15.02
CA LEU A 338 11.38 5.04 15.22
C LEU A 338 12.66 5.71 15.70
N ALA A 339 13.42 5.13 16.62
CA ALA A 339 14.64 5.73 17.17
C ALA A 339 15.79 5.77 16.16
N ASN A 340 15.97 4.71 15.37
CA ASN A 340 17.06 4.60 14.40
C ASN A 340 16.85 5.47 13.16
N GLY A 341 15.59 5.69 12.77
CA GLY A 341 15.24 6.52 11.63
C GLY A 341 15.85 6.04 10.31
N PRO A 342 16.18 6.94 9.37
CA PRO A 342 16.70 6.56 8.04
C PRO A 342 18.08 5.91 8.09
N LYS A 343 18.81 6.01 9.20
CA LYS A 343 20.15 5.42 9.39
C LYS A 343 20.09 3.95 9.83
N GLY A 344 18.92 3.47 10.24
CA GLY A 344 18.74 2.08 10.68
C GLY A 344 18.76 1.08 9.52
N ARG A 345 19.13 -0.17 9.81
CA ARG A 345 18.96 -1.31 8.89
C ARG A 345 17.53 -1.88 8.87
N GLY A 346 16.57 -1.15 9.43
CA GLY A 346 15.17 -1.54 9.57
C GLY A 346 14.32 -1.30 8.33
N LEU A 347 13.02 -1.10 8.50
CA LEU A 347 12.08 -0.86 7.40
C LEU A 347 12.47 0.34 6.55
N ALA A 348 13.09 1.37 7.14
CA ALA A 348 13.57 2.54 6.40
C ALA A 348 14.53 2.17 5.26
N SER A 349 15.24 1.05 5.35
CA SER A 349 16.17 0.56 4.32
C SER A 349 15.50 -0.11 3.11
N LEU A 350 14.21 -0.46 3.20
CA LEU A 350 13.48 -1.18 2.15
C LEU A 350 13.26 -0.38 0.87
N ARG A 351 13.47 0.95 0.92
CA ARG A 351 13.36 1.83 -0.24
C ARG A 351 14.45 2.88 -0.15
N THR A 352 15.14 3.11 -1.26
CA THR A 352 16.12 4.19 -1.36
C THR A 352 15.41 5.54 -1.22
N VAL A 353 16.01 6.46 -0.45
CA VAL A 353 15.54 7.84 -0.35
C VAL A 353 15.55 8.43 -1.75
N ARG A 354 14.38 8.84 -2.25
CA ARG A 354 14.29 9.55 -3.53
C ARG A 354 14.29 11.05 -3.25
N PRO A 355 15.41 11.76 -3.48
CA PRO A 355 15.44 13.21 -3.28
C PRO A 355 14.40 13.90 -4.17
N GLU A 356 13.91 15.04 -3.71
CA GLU A 356 12.79 15.73 -4.36
C GLU A 356 13.10 16.12 -5.81
N TRP A 357 14.35 16.45 -6.11
CA TRP A 357 14.79 16.80 -7.46
C TRP A 357 14.64 15.63 -8.45
N GLU A 358 14.91 14.39 -8.04
CA GLU A 358 14.82 13.21 -8.91
C GLU A 358 13.36 12.91 -9.26
N ARG A 359 12.45 13.10 -8.29
CA ARG A 359 11.00 13.00 -8.51
C ARG A 359 10.45 14.14 -9.37
N ARG A 360 10.93 15.37 -9.17
CA ARG A 360 10.57 16.51 -10.02
C ARG A 360 11.06 16.27 -11.45
N LEU A 361 12.24 15.69 -11.63
CA LEU A 361 12.78 15.32 -12.93
C LEU A 361 11.95 14.22 -13.61
N GLU A 362 11.58 13.14 -12.91
CA GLU A 362 10.67 12.10 -13.44
C GLU A 362 9.30 12.70 -13.82
N ALA A 363 8.71 13.55 -12.96
CA ALA A 363 7.44 14.21 -13.26
C ALA A 363 7.55 15.15 -14.47
N LEU A 364 8.68 15.87 -14.63
CA LEU A 364 8.98 16.65 -15.82
C LEU A 364 9.11 15.72 -17.05
N VAL A 365 9.83 14.61 -16.93
CA VAL A 365 9.96 13.61 -18.00
C VAL A 365 8.61 13.03 -18.40
N GLU A 366 7.70 12.74 -17.47
CA GLU A 366 6.34 12.27 -17.77
C GLU A 366 5.45 13.37 -18.35
N THR A 367 5.63 14.61 -17.92
CA THR A 367 4.88 15.78 -18.45
C THR A 367 5.32 16.15 -19.86
N PHE A 368 6.61 15.98 -20.16
CA PHE A 368 7.21 16.24 -21.47
C PHE A 368 7.30 14.97 -22.34
N ALA A 369 6.98 13.80 -21.79
CA ALA A 369 6.81 12.60 -22.58
C ALA A 369 5.57 12.79 -23.47
N PRO A 370 5.68 12.56 -24.79
CA PRO A 370 4.52 12.64 -25.66
C PRO A 370 3.47 11.65 -25.13
N ALA A 371 2.25 12.16 -24.88
CA ALA A 371 1.15 11.36 -24.37
C ALA A 371 1.03 10.07 -25.17
N LYS A 372 1.12 8.91 -24.49
CA LYS A 372 0.80 7.62 -25.09
C LYS A 372 -0.72 7.55 -25.25
N THR A 373 -1.23 8.20 -26.29
CA THR A 373 -2.58 8.00 -26.77
C THR A 373 -2.71 6.51 -27.09
N PRO A 374 -3.70 5.78 -26.54
CA PRO A 374 -3.97 4.42 -26.97
C PRO A 374 -4.38 4.49 -28.44
N LEU A 375 -3.46 4.13 -29.33
CA LEU A 375 -3.76 4.05 -30.75
C LEU A 375 -4.86 2.98 -30.94
N PRO A 376 -5.89 3.25 -31.75
CA PRO A 376 -6.90 2.25 -32.07
C PRO A 376 -6.23 0.97 -32.55
N ARG A 377 -6.71 -0.18 -32.06
CA ARG A 377 -6.23 -1.50 -32.45
C ARG A 377 -6.57 -1.72 -33.94
N THR A 378 -5.67 -1.35 -34.83
CA THR A 378 -5.77 -1.68 -36.25
C THR A 378 -5.08 -3.00 -36.52
N ASP A 379 -5.76 -3.89 -37.25
CA ASP A 379 -5.20 -5.17 -37.68
C ASP A 379 -4.19 -5.03 -38.83
N LYS A 380 -3.97 -3.80 -39.30
CA LYS A 380 -3.01 -3.43 -40.33
C LYS A 380 -2.13 -2.26 -39.86
N ARG A 381 -0.86 -2.25 -40.27
CA ARG A 381 0.08 -1.14 -40.07
C ARG A 381 1.04 -1.00 -41.26
N LEU A 382 1.64 0.18 -41.39
CA LEU A 382 2.86 0.35 -42.17
C LEU A 382 4.08 -0.03 -41.35
N ALA A 383 5.03 -0.68 -42.01
CA ALA A 383 6.37 -0.96 -41.52
C ALA A 383 7.38 -0.50 -42.57
N TRP A 384 8.53 0.00 -42.12
CA TRP A 384 9.53 0.57 -42.99
C TRP A 384 10.82 -0.20 -42.87
N THR A 385 11.36 -0.63 -44.01
CA THR A 385 12.70 -1.20 -44.08
C THR A 385 13.68 -0.08 -44.43
N LEU A 386 14.64 0.17 -43.55
CA LEU A 386 15.65 1.21 -43.69
C LEU A 386 16.94 0.62 -44.24
N THR A 387 17.43 1.20 -45.32
CA THR A 387 18.78 0.97 -45.84
C THR A 387 19.49 2.31 -45.98
N THR A 388 20.76 2.38 -45.57
CA THR A 388 21.56 3.60 -45.62
C THR A 388 22.74 3.42 -46.56
N TYR A 389 22.93 4.36 -47.49
CA TYR A 389 24.09 4.40 -48.38
C TYR A 389 24.84 5.72 -48.14
N GLY A 390 25.82 5.68 -47.24
CA GLY A 390 26.46 6.91 -46.74
C GLY A 390 25.45 7.83 -46.07
N ARG A 391 25.26 9.05 -46.61
CA ARG A 391 24.28 10.03 -46.10
C ARG A 391 22.87 9.83 -46.67
N GLN A 392 22.71 8.97 -47.66
CA GLN A 392 21.41 8.73 -48.28
C GLN A 392 20.59 7.75 -47.46
N VAL A 393 19.30 8.06 -47.35
CA VAL A 393 18.29 7.21 -46.71
C VAL A 393 17.47 6.56 -47.79
N HIS A 394 17.31 5.25 -47.72
CA HIS A 394 16.38 4.51 -48.55
C HIS A 394 15.37 3.80 -47.65
N LEU A 395 14.08 4.02 -47.91
CA LEU A 395 12.98 3.41 -47.18
C LEU A 395 12.09 2.63 -48.13
N GLU A 396 11.83 1.37 -47.78
CA GLU A 396 10.81 0.55 -48.41
C GLU A 396 9.61 0.40 -47.47
N ALA A 397 8.43 0.80 -47.93
CA ALA A 397 7.20 0.66 -47.17
C ALA A 397 6.59 -0.74 -47.37
N ARG A 398 6.16 -1.37 -46.28
CA ARG A 398 5.46 -2.66 -46.29
C ARG A 398 4.17 -2.59 -45.48
N GLU A 399 3.08 -3.11 -46.03
CA GLU A 399 1.81 -3.28 -45.31
C GLU A 399 1.86 -4.58 -44.50
N GLN A 400 1.87 -4.49 -43.17
CA GLN A 400 1.85 -5.65 -42.27
C GLN A 400 0.45 -5.87 -41.71
N VAL A 401 0.05 -7.14 -41.63
CA VAL A 401 -1.23 -7.58 -41.06
C VAL A 401 -0.96 -8.36 -39.78
N ARG A 402 -1.75 -8.12 -38.74
CA ARG A 402 -1.64 -8.82 -37.46
C ARG A 402 -2.16 -10.26 -37.59
N ARG A 403 -1.36 -11.23 -37.14
CA ARG A 403 -1.68 -12.66 -37.05
C ARG A 403 -1.66 -13.11 -35.59
N LYS A 404 -2.15 -14.33 -35.32
CA LYS A 404 -2.12 -14.94 -33.97
C LYS A 404 -0.70 -15.02 -33.37
N THR A 405 0.32 -15.15 -34.21
CA THR A 405 1.73 -15.32 -33.83
C THR A 405 2.56 -14.03 -33.91
N GLY A 406 1.98 -12.88 -34.29
CA GLY A 406 2.72 -11.63 -34.49
C GLY A 406 2.31 -10.88 -35.76
N TRP A 407 3.16 -9.97 -36.23
CA TRP A 407 2.95 -9.26 -37.50
C TRP A 407 3.44 -10.11 -38.68
N SER A 408 2.77 -10.02 -39.82
CA SER A 408 3.28 -10.63 -41.07
C SER A 408 4.55 -9.90 -41.57
N VAL A 409 5.33 -10.56 -42.43
CA VAL A 409 6.50 -9.96 -43.12
C VAL A 409 6.11 -8.69 -43.90
N GLY A 410 4.87 -8.66 -44.38
CA GLY A 410 4.26 -7.50 -45.01
C GLY A 410 4.44 -7.45 -46.53
N LYS A 411 3.45 -6.87 -47.21
CA LYS A 411 3.42 -6.70 -48.67
C LYS A 411 4.12 -5.39 -49.06
N PRO A 412 5.10 -5.39 -49.98
CA PRO A 412 5.75 -4.15 -50.41
C PRO A 412 4.76 -3.19 -51.07
N ILE A 413 4.89 -1.90 -50.75
CA ILE A 413 4.08 -0.81 -51.30
C ILE A 413 4.96 0.05 -52.20
N ALA A 414 4.55 0.23 -53.45
CA ALA A 414 5.24 1.13 -54.36
C ALA A 414 5.19 2.59 -53.88
N CYS A 415 6.32 3.30 -53.91
CA CYS A 415 6.47 4.69 -53.46
C CYS A 415 5.38 5.64 -54.01
N LYS A 416 4.98 5.46 -55.28
CA LYS A 416 3.91 6.23 -55.93
C LYS A 416 2.55 6.18 -55.23
N ARG A 417 2.27 5.12 -54.45
CA ARG A 417 1.01 4.96 -53.72
C ARG A 417 1.01 5.71 -52.38
N LEU A 418 2.18 5.89 -51.76
CA LEU A 418 2.27 6.40 -50.39
C LEU A 418 1.58 7.77 -50.18
N PRO A 419 1.68 8.75 -51.10
CA PRO A 419 1.05 10.05 -50.88
C PRO A 419 -0.46 10.11 -51.23
N ILE A 420 -0.97 9.12 -51.98
CA ILE A 420 -2.27 9.24 -52.69
C ILE A 420 -3.29 8.19 -52.23
N SER A 421 -2.86 7.11 -51.56
CA SER A 421 -3.74 6.00 -51.20
C SER A 421 -4.44 6.25 -49.85
N PRO A 422 -5.76 6.55 -49.81
CA PRO A 422 -6.49 6.79 -48.57
C PRO A 422 -6.76 5.51 -47.77
N ASP A 423 -6.57 4.34 -48.38
CA ASP A 423 -6.77 3.00 -47.83
C ASP A 423 -5.57 2.50 -47.00
N LEU A 424 -4.46 3.23 -46.97
CA LEU A 424 -3.28 2.84 -46.19
C LEU A 424 -3.46 3.20 -44.70
N PRO A 425 -3.15 2.27 -43.79
CA PRO A 425 -3.22 2.50 -42.34
C PRO A 425 -2.04 3.37 -41.87
N THR A 426 -2.07 4.66 -42.20
CA THR A 426 -1.02 5.62 -41.86
C THR A 426 -1.25 6.21 -40.47
N THR A 427 -0.19 6.26 -39.67
CA THR A 427 -0.11 7.03 -38.43
C THR A 427 0.45 8.43 -38.70
N PRO A 428 0.33 9.39 -37.76
CA PRO A 428 1.01 10.69 -37.90
C PRO A 428 2.53 10.57 -38.13
N ALA A 429 3.17 9.54 -37.55
CA ALA A 429 4.59 9.26 -37.76
C ALA A 429 4.88 8.77 -39.19
N ASP A 430 4.03 7.89 -39.73
CA ASP A 430 4.13 7.45 -41.13
C ASP A 430 3.94 8.63 -42.09
N GLN A 431 3.00 9.53 -41.79
CA GLN A 431 2.77 10.73 -42.60
C GLN A 431 3.97 11.69 -42.58
N ALA A 432 4.67 11.81 -41.44
CA ALA A 432 5.90 12.59 -41.36
C ALA A 432 7.00 12.01 -42.27
N LEU A 433 7.13 10.67 -42.33
CA LEU A 433 8.05 10.02 -43.25
C LEU A 433 7.63 10.21 -44.70
N ILE A 434 6.36 10.01 -45.05
CA ILE A 434 5.85 10.18 -46.42
C ILE A 434 6.13 11.59 -46.96
N LYS A 435 6.11 12.62 -46.10
CA LYS A 435 6.51 13.99 -46.47
C LYS A 435 7.98 14.13 -46.88
N ALA A 436 8.85 13.19 -46.52
CA ALA A 436 10.24 13.14 -46.97
C ALA A 436 10.41 12.56 -48.38
N LEU A 437 9.38 11.93 -48.95
CA LEU A 437 9.44 11.38 -50.30
C LEU A 437 9.49 12.49 -51.36
N ARG A 438 10.38 12.34 -52.33
CA ARG A 438 10.53 13.20 -53.51
C ARG A 438 10.39 12.34 -54.76
N SER A 439 9.84 12.90 -55.83
CA SER A 439 9.80 12.28 -57.14
C SER A 439 10.41 13.21 -58.18
N ARG A 440 11.15 12.64 -59.12
CA ARG A 440 11.69 13.36 -60.28
C ARG A 440 11.39 12.57 -61.54
N THR A 441 10.75 13.21 -62.51
CA THR A 441 10.51 12.61 -63.82
C THR A 441 11.57 13.09 -64.79
N TYR A 442 12.25 12.17 -65.47
CA TYR A 442 13.22 12.45 -66.52
C TYR A 442 12.92 11.58 -67.74
N ARG A 443 13.52 11.89 -68.90
CA ARG A 443 13.44 11.03 -70.09
C ARG A 443 14.62 10.07 -70.07
N SER A 444 14.35 8.78 -70.17
CA SER A 444 15.38 7.76 -70.28
C SER A 444 16.16 7.91 -71.58
N TYR A 445 17.29 7.20 -71.68
CA TYR A 445 18.10 7.14 -72.91
C TYR A 445 17.29 6.71 -74.15
N ARG A 446 16.17 5.99 -73.96
CA ARG A 446 15.24 5.55 -75.02
C ARG A 446 14.06 6.52 -75.25
N GLY A 447 14.07 7.69 -74.61
CA GLY A 447 13.06 8.73 -74.78
C GLY A 447 11.77 8.55 -73.97
N TYR A 448 11.64 7.48 -73.19
CA TYR A 448 10.46 7.23 -72.34
C TYR A 448 10.54 8.00 -71.01
N PRO A 449 9.43 8.56 -70.52
CA PRO A 449 9.41 9.19 -69.20
C PRO A 449 9.59 8.14 -68.09
N GLU A 450 10.63 8.29 -67.28
CA GLU A 450 10.88 7.51 -66.07
C GLU A 450 10.71 8.42 -64.85
N THR A 451 10.15 7.87 -63.77
CA THR A 451 9.98 8.58 -62.49
C THR A 451 10.80 7.89 -61.43
N GLU A 452 11.80 8.59 -60.92
CA GLU A 452 12.63 8.14 -59.80
C GLU A 452 12.09 8.71 -58.49
N TYR A 453 12.13 7.89 -57.43
CA TYR A 453 11.70 8.27 -56.09
C TYR A 453 12.92 8.27 -55.16
N THR A 454 13.12 9.37 -54.46
CA THR A 454 14.22 9.54 -53.50
C THR A 454 13.69 10.06 -52.16
N TRP A 455 14.41 9.78 -51.08
CA TRP A 455 14.05 10.27 -49.75
C TRP A 455 14.95 11.44 -49.37
N ASP A 456 14.34 12.55 -49.00
CA ASP A 456 15.03 13.72 -48.50
C ASP A 456 15.55 13.45 -47.09
N ALA A 457 16.84 13.14 -46.97
CA ALA A 457 17.48 12.78 -45.69
C ALA A 457 17.28 13.86 -44.60
N LYS A 458 17.16 15.15 -44.97
CA LYS A 458 16.95 16.24 -44.02
C LYS A 458 15.58 16.18 -43.34
N VAL A 459 14.59 15.58 -44.01
CA VAL A 459 13.23 15.41 -43.51
C VAL A 459 13.02 13.99 -42.97
N ALA A 460 13.66 12.99 -43.59
CA ALA A 460 13.52 11.58 -43.24
C ALA A 460 14.13 11.28 -41.87
N TRP A 461 15.37 11.70 -41.59
CA TRP A 461 16.03 11.40 -40.32
C TRP A 461 15.28 11.91 -39.07
N PRO A 462 14.79 13.16 -39.05
CA PRO A 462 13.93 13.63 -37.96
C PRO A 462 12.63 12.83 -37.82
N ALA A 463 12.01 12.41 -38.93
CA ALA A 463 10.78 11.62 -38.91
C ALA A 463 11.02 10.15 -38.49
N LEU A 464 12.23 9.63 -38.69
CA LEU A 464 12.65 8.28 -38.28
C LEU A 464 12.91 8.20 -36.76
N ALA A 465 13.35 9.29 -36.14
CA ALA A 465 13.62 9.33 -34.70
C ALA A 465 12.33 9.07 -33.91
N GLY A 466 12.34 8.01 -33.09
CA GLY A 466 11.17 7.57 -32.31
C GLY A 466 10.07 6.86 -33.11
N HIS A 467 10.29 6.53 -34.39
CA HIS A 467 9.28 5.84 -35.20
C HIS A 467 9.08 4.37 -34.74
N PRO A 468 7.84 3.90 -34.53
CA PRO A 468 7.56 2.63 -33.83
C PRO A 468 7.76 1.35 -34.67
N ALA A 469 7.98 1.47 -35.98
CA ALA A 469 7.98 0.34 -36.93
C ALA A 469 9.05 0.47 -38.02
N ILE A 470 10.31 0.66 -37.60
CA ILE A 470 11.48 0.67 -38.49
C ILE A 470 12.25 -0.63 -38.32
N PHE A 471 12.67 -1.23 -39.43
CA PHE A 471 13.38 -2.49 -39.48
C PHE A 471 14.58 -2.42 -40.41
N ASP A 472 15.58 -3.26 -40.18
CA ASP A 472 16.65 -3.50 -41.15
C ASP A 472 16.21 -4.47 -42.26
N VAL A 473 17.13 -4.75 -43.19
CA VAL A 473 16.92 -5.66 -44.32
C VAL A 473 16.64 -7.11 -43.90
N ASP A 474 17.10 -7.52 -42.70
CA ASP A 474 16.87 -8.84 -42.13
C ASP A 474 15.56 -8.91 -41.31
N GLY A 475 14.86 -7.78 -41.17
CA GLY A 475 13.59 -7.67 -40.45
C GLY A 475 13.73 -7.46 -38.94
N GLN A 476 14.91 -7.12 -38.43
CA GLN A 476 15.11 -6.77 -37.02
C GLN A 476 14.70 -5.32 -36.76
N ALA A 477 14.07 -5.07 -35.62
CA ALA A 477 13.62 -3.72 -35.26
C ALA A 477 14.81 -2.80 -34.96
N LEU A 478 14.83 -1.64 -35.60
CA LEU A 478 15.85 -0.61 -35.41
C LEU A 478 15.39 0.43 -34.37
N THR A 479 16.31 0.81 -33.48
CA THR A 479 16.07 1.90 -32.51
C THR A 479 16.73 3.18 -33.00
N ILE A 480 15.93 4.20 -33.34
CA ILE A 480 16.45 5.49 -33.81
C ILE A 480 16.09 6.56 -32.78
N VAL A 481 17.11 7.21 -32.21
CA VAL A 481 16.95 8.21 -31.16
C VAL A 481 17.54 9.55 -31.59
N GLU A 482 16.91 10.64 -31.17
CA GLU A 482 17.45 11.98 -31.37
C GLU A 482 18.52 12.27 -30.29
N ASN A 483 19.71 12.66 -30.72
CA ASN A 483 20.76 13.17 -29.85
C ASN A 483 20.81 14.70 -29.94
N LYS A 484 20.87 15.37 -28.79
CA LYS A 484 21.00 16.82 -28.74
C LYS A 484 22.48 17.19 -28.84
N PRO A 485 22.86 18.11 -29.74
CA PRO A 485 24.24 18.57 -29.82
C PRO A 485 24.63 19.29 -28.52
N ARG A 486 25.88 19.08 -28.08
CA ARG A 486 26.40 19.59 -26.81
C ARG A 486 27.56 20.53 -27.06
N LEU A 487 27.68 21.56 -26.22
CA LEU A 487 28.87 22.40 -26.19
C LEU A 487 29.85 21.81 -25.17
N LEU A 488 31.02 21.40 -25.64
CA LEU A 488 32.12 20.95 -24.81
C LEU A 488 33.02 22.14 -24.47
N CYS A 489 33.45 22.20 -23.22
CA CYS A 489 34.36 23.20 -22.69
C CYS A 489 35.58 22.47 -22.13
N ARG A 490 36.78 22.75 -22.67
CA ARG A 490 38.04 22.16 -22.22
C ARG A 490 39.01 23.25 -21.79
N SER A 491 39.60 23.10 -20.61
CA SER A 491 40.72 23.95 -20.19
C SER A 491 41.97 23.58 -20.98
N VAL A 492 42.59 24.56 -21.61
CA VAL A 492 43.84 24.42 -22.37
C VAL A 492 44.87 25.42 -21.83
N GLU A 493 46.15 25.17 -22.08
CA GLU A 493 47.22 26.08 -21.64
C GLU A 493 47.03 27.43 -22.35
N GLY A 494 46.67 28.47 -21.58
CA GLY A 494 46.34 29.80 -22.10
C GLY A 494 44.85 30.15 -22.18
N GLY A 495 43.92 29.27 -21.77
CA GLY A 495 42.50 29.64 -21.65
C GLY A 495 41.50 28.48 -21.73
N THR A 496 40.33 28.76 -22.31
CA THR A 496 39.22 27.82 -22.45
C THR A 496 38.94 27.59 -23.93
N ALA A 497 39.00 26.34 -24.38
CA ALA A 497 38.61 25.93 -25.72
C ALA A 497 37.15 25.43 -25.70
N LEU A 498 36.34 25.90 -26.65
CA LEU A 498 34.96 25.48 -26.85
C LEU A 498 34.85 24.66 -28.13
N SER A 499 34.03 23.61 -28.12
CA SER A 499 33.76 22.81 -29.33
C SER A 499 32.37 22.20 -29.28
N ILE A 500 31.71 21.99 -30.43
CA ILE A 500 30.40 21.32 -30.49
C ILE A 500 30.59 19.82 -30.75
N ASP A 501 29.82 18.99 -30.05
CA ASP A 501 29.79 17.54 -30.19
C ASP A 501 28.35 17.03 -30.49
N PRO A 502 28.14 16.28 -31.60
CA PRO A 502 29.10 16.02 -32.68
C PRO A 502 29.44 17.31 -33.48
N PRO A 503 30.56 17.33 -34.24
CA PRO A 503 30.96 18.50 -35.02
C PRO A 503 29.84 18.96 -35.95
N PHE A 504 29.59 20.28 -35.96
CA PHE A 504 28.54 20.87 -36.76
C PHE A 504 28.74 20.59 -38.25
N ASP A 505 27.66 20.18 -38.92
CA ASP A 505 27.64 19.89 -40.35
C ASP A 505 26.54 20.69 -41.06
N ARG A 506 26.96 21.45 -42.08
CA ARG A 506 26.08 22.31 -42.89
C ARG A 506 25.18 21.50 -43.82
N GLU A 507 25.50 20.24 -44.07
CA GLU A 507 24.76 19.39 -45.02
C GLU A 507 23.48 18.78 -44.45
N GLY A 508 23.23 18.85 -43.14
CA GLY A 508 21.95 18.44 -42.53
C GLY A 508 22.11 17.59 -41.27
N PRO A 509 21.07 16.80 -40.92
CA PRO A 509 21.14 15.87 -39.80
C PRO A 509 22.28 14.86 -39.97
N GLN A 510 22.99 14.60 -38.87
CA GLN A 510 24.00 13.54 -38.81
C GLN A 510 23.38 12.30 -38.17
N ALA A 511 23.54 11.14 -38.80
CA ALA A 511 23.10 9.86 -38.25
C ALA A 511 24.32 8.94 -38.10
N HIS A 512 24.53 8.44 -36.88
CA HIS A 512 25.61 7.50 -36.57
C HIS A 512 25.02 6.17 -36.14
N ALA A 513 25.52 5.07 -36.70
CA ALA A 513 25.10 3.73 -36.31
C ALA A 513 25.57 3.44 -34.88
N VAL A 514 24.65 3.05 -33.99
CA VAL A 514 24.92 2.70 -32.59
C VAL A 514 24.10 1.48 -32.22
N GLY A 515 24.77 0.39 -31.83
CA GLY A 515 24.12 -0.88 -31.53
C GLY A 515 23.33 -1.40 -32.75
N ASN A 516 22.04 -1.67 -32.56
CA ASN A 516 21.11 -2.10 -33.60
C ASN A 516 20.28 -0.93 -34.18
N GLY A 517 20.86 0.27 -34.27
CA GLY A 517 20.09 1.47 -34.57
C GLY A 517 20.94 2.68 -34.94
N TYR A 518 20.36 3.86 -34.81
CA TYR A 518 21.01 5.14 -35.18
C TYR A 518 20.76 6.22 -34.12
N GLU A 519 21.80 6.99 -33.82
CA GLU A 519 21.69 8.27 -33.13
C GLU A 519 21.68 9.40 -34.16
N VAL A 520 20.62 10.21 -34.16
CA VAL A 520 20.41 11.30 -35.10
C VAL A 520 20.60 12.64 -34.40
N THR A 521 21.57 13.43 -34.83
CA THR A 521 21.79 14.80 -34.35
C THR A 521 21.21 15.80 -35.35
N ILE A 522 20.30 16.65 -34.87
CA ILE A 522 19.69 17.71 -35.67
C ILE A 522 20.26 19.06 -35.20
N PHE A 523 20.91 19.79 -36.11
CA PHE A 523 21.43 21.11 -35.81
C PHE A 523 20.41 22.21 -36.12
N SER A 524 20.25 23.15 -35.20
CA SER A 524 19.39 24.32 -35.37
C SER A 524 20.18 25.48 -35.99
N LYS A 525 19.48 26.53 -36.43
CA LYS A 525 20.12 27.79 -36.85
C LYS A 525 20.95 28.43 -35.74
N GLN A 526 20.59 28.21 -34.48
CA GLN A 526 21.37 28.68 -33.33
C GLN A 526 22.67 27.87 -33.17
N HIS A 527 22.63 26.55 -33.36
CA HIS A 527 23.83 25.72 -33.33
C HIS A 527 24.82 26.11 -34.44
N ALA A 528 24.33 26.46 -35.62
CA ALA A 528 25.15 26.98 -36.71
C ALA A 528 25.88 28.28 -36.32
N ARG A 529 25.19 29.21 -35.65
CA ARG A 529 25.81 30.45 -35.16
C ARG A 529 26.85 30.20 -34.08
N VAL A 530 26.60 29.25 -33.18
CA VAL A 530 27.59 28.88 -32.15
C VAL A 530 28.81 28.25 -32.79
N ALA A 531 28.62 27.37 -33.79
CA ALA A 531 29.70 26.72 -34.55
C ALA A 531 30.56 27.71 -35.38
N GLU A 532 30.08 28.92 -35.63
CA GLU A 532 30.84 29.98 -36.29
C GLU A 532 31.65 30.82 -35.31
N ILE A 533 31.31 30.76 -34.01
CA ILE A 533 31.97 31.52 -32.94
C ILE A 533 33.05 30.68 -32.25
N VAL A 534 32.82 29.38 -32.10
CA VAL A 534 33.74 28.40 -31.50
C VAL A 534 34.55 27.70 -32.58
#